data_AF-A0A931GRP5-F1
#
_entry.id   AF-A0A931GRP5-F1
#
_cell.length_a   1.000
_cell.length_b   1.000
_cell.length_c   1.000
_cell.angle_alpha   90.00
_cell.angle_beta   90.00
_cell.angle_gamma   90.00
#
_symmetry.space_group_name_H-M   'P 1'
#
loop_
_entity.id
_entity.type
_entity.pdbx_description
1 polymer ?
#
loop_
_entity_poly.entity_id
_entity_poly.type
_entity_poly.pdbx_seq_one_letter_code
_entity_poly.pdbx_strand_id
1 'polypeptide(L)' 'MSGTGAYADCCPECLAGPFEPYETDIRGESLVGAYRCQECGHVWPCWWNIAALPEDASSAGDVA' A
#
# COMPACT_ATOMS: atom_id res chain seq x y z
N MET A 1 0.02 -9.18 16.50
CA MET A 1 0.93 -8.76 15.41
C MET A 1 0.10 -8.75 14.15
N SER A 2 -0.61 -7.65 13.90
CA SER A 2 -1.68 -7.62 12.91
C SER A 2 -1.53 -6.37 12.06
N GLY A 3 -1.49 -6.51 10.74
CA GLY A 3 -1.82 -5.42 9.82
C GLY A 3 -0.77 -4.98 8.79
N THR A 4 -0.12 -5.91 8.07
CA THR A 4 0.63 -5.56 6.84
C THR A 4 0.15 -6.42 5.68
N GLY A 5 -1.15 -6.38 5.41
CA GLY A 5 -1.77 -7.06 4.26
C GLY A 5 -2.79 -6.19 3.53
N ALA A 6 -2.97 -4.94 3.97
CA ALA A 6 -3.99 -4.04 3.44
C ALA A 6 -3.69 -3.51 2.03
N TYR A 7 -2.41 -3.57 1.62
CA TYR A 7 -1.92 -3.02 0.36
C TYR A 7 -1.20 -4.06 -0.48
N ALA A 8 -1.57 -5.35 -0.37
CA ALA A 8 -1.01 -6.37 -1.25
C ALA A 8 -1.81 -6.40 -2.57
N ASP A 9 -1.13 -6.54 -3.71
CA ASP A 9 -1.76 -6.53 -5.04
C ASP A 9 -1.15 -7.58 -5.98
N CYS A 10 -1.92 -8.02 -6.98
CA CYS A 10 -1.47 -9.00 -7.97
C CYS A 10 -0.87 -8.30 -9.20
N CYS A 11 0.09 -8.95 -9.86
CA CYS A 11 0.68 -8.43 -11.09
C CYS A 11 -0.38 -8.38 -12.20
N PRO A 12 -0.61 -7.22 -12.85
CA PRO A 12 -1.63 -7.10 -13.90
C PRO A 12 -1.29 -7.88 -15.18
N GLU A 13 0.00 -8.18 -15.41
CA GLU A 13 0.46 -8.86 -16.63
C GLU A 13 0.36 -10.38 -16.52
N CYS A 14 0.93 -10.97 -15.47
CA CYS A 14 1.00 -12.42 -15.32
C CYS A 14 0.06 -12.99 -14.25
N LEU A 15 -0.67 -12.12 -13.54
CA LEU A 15 -1.61 -12.47 -12.46
C LEU A 15 -0.96 -13.17 -11.25
N ALA A 16 0.37 -13.25 -11.20
CA ALA A 16 1.09 -13.74 -10.02
C ALA A 16 0.90 -12.78 -8.85
N GLY A 17 0.94 -13.31 -7.63
CA GLY A 17 0.80 -12.51 -6.41
C GLY A 17 -0.02 -13.24 -5.34
N PRO A 18 -0.41 -12.52 -4.26
CA PRO A 18 -0.22 -11.08 -4.08
C PRO A 18 1.21 -10.69 -3.70
N PHE A 19 1.64 -9.49 -4.12
CA PHE A 19 2.92 -8.88 -3.78
C PHE A 19 2.70 -7.65 -2.90
N GLU A 20 3.66 -7.36 -2.02
CA GLU A 20 3.71 -6.11 -1.27
C GLU A 20 4.47 -5.03 -2.05
N PRO A 21 4.15 -3.74 -1.86
CA PRO A 21 4.94 -2.67 -2.44
C PRO A 21 6.35 -2.68 -1.84
N TYR A 22 7.37 -2.57 -2.68
CA TYR A 22 8.77 -2.49 -2.21
C TYR A 22 9.15 -1.08 -1.73
N GLU A 23 8.38 -0.07 -2.14
CA GLU A 23 8.51 1.31 -1.72
C GLU A 23 7.13 1.94 -1.65
N THR A 24 6.92 2.80 -0.65
CA THR A 24 5.72 3.61 -0.52
C THR A 24 6.08 5.08 -0.39
N ASP A 25 5.27 5.95 -1.00
CA ASP A 25 5.46 7.39 -1.03
C ASP A 25 4.12 8.11 -0.81
N ILE A 26 4.14 9.29 -0.18
CA ILE A 26 2.93 10.10 0.03
C ILE A 26 2.97 11.27 -0.94
N ARG A 27 1.95 11.34 -1.81
CA ARG A 27 1.81 12.40 -2.82
C ARG A 27 0.51 13.14 -2.61
N GLY A 28 0.59 14.21 -1.81
CA GLY A 28 -0.59 14.98 -1.39
C GLY A 28 -1.50 14.12 -0.51
N GLU A 29 -2.73 13.90 -0.96
CA GLU A 29 -3.75 13.11 -0.25
C GLU A 29 -3.77 11.63 -0.67
N SER A 30 -2.71 11.15 -1.33
CA SER A 30 -2.60 9.77 -1.80
C SER A 30 -1.35 9.08 -1.29
N LEU A 31 -1.50 7.82 -0.88
CA LEU A 31 -0.41 6.86 -0.70
C LEU A 31 -0.17 6.15 -2.02
N VAL A 32 1.07 6.13 -2.47
CA VAL A 32 1.51 5.44 -3.68
C VAL A 32 2.38 4.28 -3.27
N GLY A 33 2.05 3.08 -3.72
CA GLY A 33 2.88 1.89 -3.54
C GLY A 33 3.51 1.51 -4.87
N ALA A 34 4.83 1.36 -4.90
CA ALA A 34 5.56 0.86 -6.05
C ALA A 34 5.73 -0.67 -5.92
N TYR A 35 5.34 -1.41 -6.94
CA TYR A 35 5.36 -2.87 -6.97
C TYR A 35 6.30 -3.39 -8.04
N ARG A 36 6.85 -4.58 -7.80
CA ARG A 36 7.62 -5.33 -8.77
C ARG A 36 7.26 -6.80 -8.69
N CYS A 37 6.84 -7.38 -9.81
CA CYS A 37 6.55 -8.79 -9.89
C CYS A 37 7.86 -9.58 -9.86
N GLN A 38 7.98 -10.54 -8.94
CA GLN A 38 9.16 -11.40 -8.85
C GLN A 38 9.18 -12.49 -9.94
N GLU A 39 8.02 -12.78 -10.56
CA GLU A 39 7.89 -13.81 -11.60
C GLU A 39 8.21 -13.27 -13.00
N CYS A 40 7.55 -12.17 -13.41
CA CYS A 40 7.69 -11.62 -14.77
C CYS A 40 8.51 -10.33 -14.82
N GLY A 41 8.85 -9.72 -13.68
CA GLY A 41 9.64 -8.49 -13.61
C GLY A 41 8.88 -7.19 -13.87
N HIS A 42 7.57 -7.25 -14.17
CA HIS A 42 6.74 -6.06 -14.41
C HIS A 42 6.73 -5.14 -13.18
N VAL A 43 6.72 -3.82 -13.40
CA VAL A 43 6.71 -2.79 -12.35
C VAL A 43 5.48 -1.92 -12.54
N TRP A 44 4.68 -1.75 -11.49
CA TRP A 44 3.47 -0.94 -11.53
C TRP A 44 3.26 -0.17 -10.22
N PRO A 45 2.61 1.01 -10.26
CA PRO A 45 2.18 1.71 -9.06
C PRO A 45 0.72 1.43 -8.72
N CYS A 46 0.38 1.38 -7.43
CA CYS A 46 -0.99 1.45 -6.94
C CYS A 46 -1.17 2.72 -6.09
N TRP A 47 -2.39 3.26 -6.12
CA TRP A 47 -2.73 4.52 -5.46
C TRP A 47 -3.89 4.29 -4.50
N TRP A 48 -3.71 4.65 -3.24
CA TRP A 48 -4.77 4.67 -2.24
C TRP A 48 -5.00 6.08 -1.75
N ASN A 49 -6.26 6.47 -1.67
CA ASN A 49 -6.63 7.74 -1.07
C ASN A 49 -6.51 7.62 0.45
N ILE A 50 -5.60 8.40 1.05
CA ILE A 50 -5.38 8.39 2.50
C ILE A 50 -6.35 9.30 3.26
N ALA A 51 -7.02 10.23 2.59
CA ALA A 51 -8.09 11.04 3.19
C ALA A 51 -9.38 10.24 3.45
N ALA A 52 -9.50 9.05 2.85
CA ALA A 52 -10.58 8.11 3.11
C ALA A 52 -10.25 7.08 4.21
N LEU A 53 -9.01 7.09 4.73
CA LEU A 53 -8.68 6.29 5.90
C LEU A 53 -9.29 6.99 7.13
N PRO A 54 -10.04 6.28 8.00
CA PRO A 54 -10.61 6.90 9.19
C PRO A 54 -9.48 7.53 10.03
N GLU A 55 -9.73 8.73 10.57
CA GLU A 55 -8.80 9.55 11.37
C GLU A 55 -8.26 8.84 12.65
N ASP A 56 -8.72 7.61 12.92
CA ASP A 56 -8.35 6.76 14.06
C ASP A 56 -6.89 6.25 14.02
N ALA A 57 -6.11 6.57 12.98
CA ALA A 57 -4.68 6.29 12.96
C ALA A 57 -3.82 7.41 13.58
N SER A 58 -4.39 8.59 13.89
CA SER A 58 -3.62 9.74 14.43
C SER A 58 -3.82 10.01 15.92
N SER A 59 -4.79 9.39 16.61
CA SER A 59 -5.02 9.57 18.06
C SER A 59 -4.63 8.34 18.88
N ALA A 60 -3.35 8.00 18.90
CA ALA A 60 -2.77 7.19 19.98
C ALA A 60 -1.91 8.10 20.85
N GLY A 61 -2.54 8.98 21.64
CA GLY A 61 -1.77 9.80 22.57
C GLY A 61 -2.48 10.97 23.23
N ASP A 62 -3.60 10.73 23.92
CA ASP A 62 -4.07 11.67 24.95
C ASP A 62 -4.53 10.87 26.17
N VAL A 63 -3.63 10.77 27.17
CA VAL A 63 -3.97 10.35 28.53
C VAL A 63 -4.15 11.62 29.36
N ALA A 64 -5.34 11.83 29.93
CA ALA A 64 -5.59 12.78 31.00
C ALA A 64 -6.65 12.19 31.95
#